data_AF-S9Q757-F1
#
_entry.id   AF-S9Q757-F1
#
_cell.length_a   1.000
_cell.length_b   1.000
_cell.length_c   1.000
_cell.angle_alpha   90.00
_cell.angle_beta   90.00
_cell.angle_gamma   90.00
#
_symmetry.space_group_name_H-M   'P 1'
#
loop_
_entity.id
_entity.type
_entity.pdbx_description
1 polymer ?
#
loop_
_entity_poly.entity_id
_entity_poly.type
_entity_poly.pdbx_seq_one_letter_code
_entity_poly.pdbx_strand_id
1 'polypeptide(L)' 'MVHGGPYPASTNFGATSVGTLAIRRFLRPVCYQNVPEDLLPDDLA' A
#
# COMPACT_ATOMS: atom_id res chain seq x y z
N MET A 1 -11.43 -5.04 -10.23
CA MET A 1 -11.07 -4.25 -11.42
C MET A 1 -9.55 -4.18 -11.51
N VAL A 2 -8.99 -4.27 -12.70
CA VAL A 2 -7.56 -4.07 -12.97
C VAL A 2 -7.45 -3.08 -14.13
N HIS A 3 -7.29 -1.79 -13.82
CA HIS A 3 -7.03 -0.75 -14.82
C HIS A 3 -5.54 -0.41 -14.79
N GLY A 4 -4.82 -0.94 -15.77
CA GLY A 4 -3.37 -0.88 -15.88
C GLY A 4 -2.90 -1.88 -16.95
N GLY A 5 -1.67 -2.36 -16.82
CA GLY A 5 -1.08 -3.35 -17.73
C GLY A 5 0.44 -3.17 -17.88
N PRO A 6 1.12 -4.03 -18.65
CA PRO A 6 2.52 -3.82 -19.01
C PRO A 6 2.73 -2.48 -19.73
N TYR A 7 3.96 -1.96 -19.71
CA TYR A 7 4.34 -0.78 -20.49
C TYR A 7 4.04 -1.02 -21.99
N PRO A 8 3.43 -0.05 -22.73
CA PRO A 8 3.21 1.35 -22.36
C PRO A 8 1.85 1.67 -21.71
N ALA A 9 0.99 0.68 -21.42
CA ALA A 9 -0.33 0.94 -20.84
C ALA A 9 -0.28 1.56 -19.43
N SER A 10 0.77 1.27 -18.66
CA SER A 10 1.06 1.85 -17.35
C SER A 10 2.57 1.95 -17.15
N THR A 11 3.00 2.90 -16.32
CA THR A 11 4.38 3.04 -15.84
C THR A 11 4.62 2.38 -14.48
N ASN A 12 3.55 1.91 -13.81
CA ASN A 12 3.63 1.29 -12.50
C ASN A 12 3.45 -0.23 -12.60
N PHE A 13 4.47 -0.99 -12.19
CA PHE A 13 4.53 -2.45 -12.30
C PHE A 13 3.60 -3.12 -11.29
N GLY A 14 2.53 -3.76 -11.78
CA GLY A 14 1.65 -4.60 -10.95
C GLY A 14 0.57 -3.86 -10.15
N ALA A 15 0.40 -2.55 -10.36
CA ALA A 15 -0.65 -1.75 -9.73
C ALA A 15 -1.91 -1.59 -10.60
N THR A 16 -3.03 -1.18 -9.98
CA THR A 16 -4.25 -0.71 -10.67
C THR A 16 -4.49 0.77 -10.33
N SER A 17 -5.01 1.56 -11.27
CA SER A 17 -5.44 2.95 -11.02
C SER A 17 -6.93 3.10 -10.71
N VAL A 18 -7.74 2.06 -10.95
CA VAL A 18 -9.18 2.04 -10.65
C VAL A 18 -9.51 0.88 -9.70
N GLY A 19 -10.45 1.12 -8.80
CA GLY A 19 -10.90 0.17 -7.78
C GLY A 19 -10.15 0.33 -6.45
N THR A 20 -10.66 -0.31 -5.41
CA THR A 20 -10.19 -0.14 -4.02
C THR A 20 -8.71 -0.51 -3.84
N LEU A 21 -8.16 -1.42 -4.65
CA LEU A 21 -6.74 -1.78 -4.62
C LEU A 21 -5.80 -0.62 -5.04
N ALA A 22 -6.31 0.42 -5.69
CA ALA A 22 -5.49 1.57 -6.10
C ALA A 22 -4.88 2.33 -4.91
N ILE A 23 -5.49 2.26 -3.71
CA ILE A 23 -4.96 2.90 -2.50
C ILE A 23 -3.55 2.41 -2.16
N ARG A 24 -3.22 1.15 -2.46
CA ARG A 24 -1.91 0.54 -2.17
C ARG A 24 -0.74 1.24 -2.87
N ARG A 25 -0.99 2.02 -3.92
CA ARG A 25 0.03 2.84 -4.59
C ARG A 25 0.58 3.97 -3.72
N PHE A 26 -0.12 4.31 -2.65
CA PHE A 26 0.20 5.43 -1.77
C PHE A 26 0.55 4.98 -0.35
N LEU A 27 0.72 3.67 -0.14
CA LEU A 27 1.04 3.07 1.15
C LEU A 27 2.44 2.45 1.11
N ARG A 28 3.11 2.43 2.26
CA ARG A 28 4.32 1.65 2.50
C ARG A 28 4.19 0.92 3.84
N PRO A 29 4.60 -0.35 3.95
CA PRO A 29 4.61 -1.04 5.23
C PRO A 29 5.72 -0.49 6.15
N VAL A 30 5.47 -0.55 7.46
CA VAL A 30 6.45 -0.26 8.52
C VAL A 30 6.35 -1.38 9.55
N CYS A 31 7.49 -1.87 10.03
CA CYS A 31 7.57 -2.88 11.09
C CYS A 31 8.00 -2.24 12.40
N TYR A 32 7.35 -2.62 13.50
CA TYR A 32 7.67 -2.20 14.86
C TYR A 32 8.09 -3.43 15.68
N GLN A 33 9.23 -3.36 16.37
CA GLN A 33 9.75 -4.48 17.17
C GLN A 33 10.16 -3.95 18.54
N ASN A 34 9.70 -4.63 19.61
CA ASN A 34 9.99 -4.26 21.00
C ASN A 34 9.64 -2.79 21.35
N VAL A 35 8.56 -2.27 20.76
CA VAL A 35 8.03 -0.93 21.04
C VAL A 35 6.99 -1.03 22.16
N PRO A 36 7.07 -0.19 23.21
CA PRO A 36 6.03 -0.12 24.24
C PRO A 36 4.64 0.13 23.66
N GLU A 37 3.61 -0.47 24.27
CA GLU A 37 2.21 -0.41 23.79
C GLU A 37 1.67 1.02 23.68
N ASP A 38 2.01 1.89 24.62
CA ASP A 38 1.63 3.31 24.66
C ASP A 38 2.30 4.18 23.57
N LEU A 39 3.30 3.62 22.86
CA LEU A 39 3.99 4.26 21.74
C LEU A 39 3.66 3.61 20.39
N LEU A 40 2.88 2.54 20.36
CA LEU A 40 2.40 1.97 19.11
C LEU A 40 1.37 2.91 18.45
N PRO A 41 1.29 2.95 17.11
CA PRO A 41 0.16 3.57 16.43
C PRO A 41 -1.14 2.89 16.86
N ASP A 42 -2.24 3.65 16.97
CA ASP A 42 -3.56 3.13 17.36
C ASP A 42 -4.04 1.94 16.52
N ASP A 43 -3.63 1.89 15.24
CA ASP A 43 -3.95 0.78 14.33
C ASP A 43 -3.28 -0.56 14.71
N LEU A 44 -2.29 -0.53 15.62
CA LEU A 44 -1.48 -1.67 16.06
C LEU A 44 -1.48 -1.89 17.58
N ALA A 45 -2.11 -0.99 18.35
CA ALA A 45 -2.27 -1.08 19.80
C ALA A 45 -3.38 -2.08 20.19
#